data_AF-A0A8T0A343-F1
#
_entry.id   AF-A0A8T0A343-F1
#
_cell.length_a   1.000
_cell.length_b   1.000
_cell.length_c   1.000
_cell.angle_alpha   90.00
_cell.angle_beta   90.00
_cell.angle_gamma   90.00
#
_symmetry.space_group_name_H-M   'P 1'
#
loop_
_entity.id
_entity.type
_entity.pdbx_description
1 polymer ?
#
loop_
_entity_poly.entity_id
_entity_poly.type
_entity_poly.pdbx_seq_one_letter_code
_entity_poly.pdbx_strand_id
1 'polypeptide(L)'
;MTISKNNKMMQHINYKMKVIVQDNRTFIGYFKAFDKHMNIILSDCEELRRIKAKPGSKKSANEEEKRILGLVLLRGDKIISISVEGPPSREDAGVQMPRAGGLGGVGQAKSAGRGVPMGGMPPGSGMPSLQGPVRGMGGPGMGAMQPVLKIKISMPPKKQEEQQHQLILGRLGTNLKMGILGLPNVGKSTFFNVLTKSEAQAENYPFCTIDPNESRVAIEDARFDWLVEHYKPLSRVPAFLNVVDIAGLVKGASEGQGLGNAFLSHVGACDALFHLCRAFEDSEVTHVEGEVDPIRDLEIISSELRLKDLTYLQPALDKVEKLAIRAGDKTKKLEYDTLVKVKELLSTKFVRHNEWNEKEIEILNKHLFLTAKPIVYLVNLSETDYIKKKNKWLPKIKAWIDSNDPGGVLIPFSGAFELKAIEMDPTAREEFFAQTGVNSALDKIIKTGYKALCLEYFFTAGKDEVRAWTIQKGTKAPQAAGRIHTDFEKGFIMAEVMKVADLMELLNENAVKAAGKYRQQGRNYVVEDGDVIFFKFNAGAGLTAGKKK
;
A
#
# COMPACT_ATOMS: atom_id res chain seq x y z
N MET A 1 -19.98 11.82 19.49
CA MET A 1 -20.62 12.91 20.28
C MET A 1 -20.31 14.23 19.59
N THR A 2 -21.33 15.06 19.36
CA THR A 2 -21.28 16.16 18.38
C THR A 2 -20.95 17.51 19.02
N ILE A 3 -20.02 18.28 18.43
CA ILE A 3 -19.75 19.66 18.84
C ILE A 3 -20.93 20.54 18.43
N SER A 4 -21.37 21.45 19.31
CA SER A 4 -22.52 22.33 19.05
C SER A 4 -22.29 23.24 17.84
N LYS A 5 -23.28 23.30 16.93
CA LYS A 5 -23.24 24.13 15.70
C LYS A 5 -23.09 25.63 15.97
N ASN A 6 -23.33 26.10 17.20
CA ASN A 6 -23.21 27.50 17.61
C ASN A 6 -21.87 27.85 18.30
N ASN A 7 -20.85 26.98 18.25
CA ASN A 7 -19.54 27.33 18.81
C ASN A 7 -18.86 28.41 17.96
N LYS A 8 -18.56 29.57 18.55
CA LYS A 8 -17.91 30.72 17.88
C LYS A 8 -16.59 30.35 17.18
N MET A 9 -15.86 29.35 17.68
CA MET A 9 -14.63 28.85 17.05
C MET A 9 -14.85 28.31 15.62
N MET A 10 -16.04 27.79 15.30
CA MET A 10 -16.38 27.33 13.93
C MET A 10 -16.27 28.46 12.88
N GLN A 11 -16.49 29.72 13.28
CA GLN A 11 -16.42 30.89 12.39
C GLN A 11 -14.98 31.28 12.03
N HIS A 12 -13.98 30.70 12.69
CA HIS A 12 -12.57 30.98 12.48
C HIS A 12 -11.82 29.85 11.78
N ILE A 13 -12.51 28.78 11.35
CA ILE A 13 -11.91 27.74 10.52
C ILE A 13 -11.31 28.38 9.25
N ASN A 14 -10.12 27.93 8.89
CA ASN A 14 -9.20 28.47 7.89
C ASN A 14 -8.63 29.88 8.16
N TYR A 15 -8.97 30.58 9.24
CA TYR A 15 -8.30 31.85 9.59
C TYR A 15 -6.88 31.60 10.08
N LYS A 16 -5.98 32.58 9.86
CA LYS A 16 -4.65 32.57 10.47
C LYS A 16 -4.78 32.92 11.94
N MET A 17 -4.42 31.99 12.82
CA MET A 17 -4.53 32.13 14.26
C MET A 17 -3.16 32.13 14.93
N LYS A 18 -3.05 32.95 15.97
CA LYS A 18 -1.95 32.99 16.93
C LYS A 18 -2.40 32.32 18.22
N VAL A 19 -1.69 31.28 18.65
CA VAL A 19 -1.96 30.49 19.85
C VAL A 19 -0.75 30.58 20.79
N ILE A 20 -0.96 30.99 22.03
CA ILE A 20 0.08 31.05 23.07
C ILE A 20 -0.13 29.88 24.03
N VAL A 21 0.93 29.15 24.34
CA VAL A 21 0.91 27.99 25.24
C VAL A 21 1.70 28.23 26.54
N GLN A 22 1.46 27.37 27.53
CA GLN A 22 1.96 27.49 28.91
C GLN A 22 3.49 27.65 29.07
N ASP A 23 4.29 27.19 28.11
CA ASP A 23 5.75 27.31 28.11
C ASP A 23 6.26 28.58 27.39
N ASN A 24 5.42 29.60 27.26
CA ASN A 24 5.66 30.88 26.57
C ASN A 24 5.99 30.77 25.08
N ARG A 25 5.77 29.61 24.46
CA ARG A 25 5.84 29.48 23.00
C ARG A 25 4.59 30.07 22.35
N THR A 26 4.80 30.69 21.20
CA THR A 26 3.73 31.21 20.34
C THR A 26 3.72 30.43 19.04
N PHE A 27 2.55 29.92 18.66
CA PHE A 27 2.32 29.21 17.41
C PHE A 27 1.43 30.06 16.50
N ILE A 28 1.79 30.21 15.24
CA ILE A 28 1.04 31.01 14.27
C ILE A 28 0.78 30.15 13.04
N GLY A 29 -0.47 29.84 12.72
CA GLY A 29 -0.82 28.98 11.58
C GLY A 29 -2.29 29.03 11.20
N TYR A 30 -2.68 28.35 10.13
CA TYR A 30 -4.07 28.31 9.69
C TYR A 30 -4.87 27.29 10.50
N PHE A 31 -5.95 27.74 11.12
CA PHE A 31 -6.77 26.91 12.00
C PHE A 31 -7.63 25.93 11.20
N LYS A 32 -7.39 24.62 11.32
CA LYS A 32 -8.08 23.61 10.51
C LYS A 32 -9.18 22.86 11.28
N ALA A 33 -8.98 22.56 12.56
CA ALA A 33 -9.98 21.87 13.39
C ALA A 33 -9.76 22.09 14.88
N PHE A 34 -10.81 21.82 15.67
CA PHE A 34 -10.74 21.71 17.13
C PHE A 34 -11.69 20.63 17.65
N ASP A 35 -11.45 20.16 18.88
CA ASP A 35 -12.32 19.20 19.58
C ASP A 35 -13.03 19.81 20.81
N LYS A 36 -13.80 18.99 21.53
CA LYS A 36 -14.51 19.39 22.76
C LYS A 36 -13.58 19.76 23.93
N HIS A 37 -12.29 19.42 23.85
CA HIS A 37 -11.27 19.70 24.87
C HIS A 37 -10.39 20.90 24.49
N MET A 38 -10.74 21.63 23.43
CA MET A 38 -9.94 22.72 22.84
C MET A 38 -8.55 22.26 22.37
N ASN A 39 -8.39 20.99 22.01
CA ASN A 39 -7.25 20.56 21.19
C ASN A 39 -7.40 21.18 19.81
N ILE A 40 -6.33 21.81 19.28
CA ILE A 40 -6.36 22.65 18.07
C ILE A 40 -5.37 22.13 17.04
N ILE A 41 -5.81 22.03 15.79
CA ILE A 41 -4.96 21.74 14.62
C ILE A 41 -4.66 23.03 13.85
N LEU A 42 -3.37 23.33 13.69
CA LEU A 42 -2.86 24.39 12.82
C LEU A 42 -2.08 23.78 11.64
N SER A 43 -2.29 24.27 10.42
CA SER A 43 -1.40 24.03 9.27
C SER A 43 -0.45 25.20 9.06
N ASP A 44 0.66 24.94 8.34
CA ASP A 44 1.68 25.94 7.94
C ASP A 44 2.15 26.78 9.14
N CYS A 45 2.43 26.07 10.23
CA CYS A 45 2.53 26.64 11.56
C CYS A 45 3.95 27.10 11.91
N GLU A 46 4.09 28.36 12.30
CA GLU A 46 5.36 28.94 12.75
C GLU A 46 5.42 28.95 14.28
N GLU A 47 6.42 28.27 14.85
CA GLU A 47 6.75 28.28 16.28
C GLU A 47 7.74 29.42 16.56
N LEU A 48 7.37 30.36 17.44
CA LEU A 48 8.18 31.45 17.95
C LEU A 48 8.55 31.18 19.41
N ARG A 49 9.84 31.21 19.74
CA ARG A 49 10.38 31.00 21.08
C ARG A 49 11.18 32.21 21.55
N ARG A 50 10.93 32.66 22.78
CA ARG A 50 11.72 33.71 23.44
C ARG A 50 12.86 33.10 24.23
N ILE A 51 14.10 33.35 23.81
CA ILE A 51 15.29 32.90 24.53
C ILE A 51 15.67 33.97 25.57
N LYS A 52 15.76 33.58 26.86
CA LYS A 52 16.34 34.43 27.90
C LYS A 52 17.87 34.46 27.73
N ALA A 53 18.45 35.65 27.67
CA ALA A 53 19.90 35.83 27.58
C ALA A 53 20.62 35.21 28.80
N LYS A 54 21.81 34.65 28.58
CA LYS A 54 22.68 34.17 29.68
C LYS A 54 23.19 35.35 30.52
N PRO A 55 23.35 35.20 31.84
CA PRO A 55 23.98 36.24 32.66
C PRO A 55 25.38 36.57 32.14
N GLY A 56 25.64 37.84 31.82
CA GLY A 56 26.97 38.35 31.42
C GLY A 56 27.19 38.70 29.95
N SER A 57 26.24 38.45 29.03
CA SER A 57 26.42 38.85 27.62
C SER A 57 25.89 40.27 27.32
N LYS A 58 26.72 41.14 26.72
CA LYS A 58 26.36 42.50 26.25
C LYS A 58 25.42 42.57 25.02
N LYS A 59 24.60 41.55 24.77
CA LYS A 59 23.57 41.56 23.71
C LYS A 59 22.23 42.04 24.27
N SER A 60 21.47 42.77 23.45
CA SER A 60 20.12 43.25 23.75
C SER A 60 19.15 42.10 24.11
N ALA A 61 18.22 42.37 25.02
CA ALA A 61 17.21 41.39 25.44
C ALA A 61 16.26 41.01 24.27
N ASN A 62 15.84 39.74 24.27
CA ASN A 62 14.92 39.09 23.31
C ASN A 62 15.47 38.86 21.89
N GLU A 63 16.25 37.79 21.70
CA GLU A 63 16.29 37.07 20.42
C GLU A 63 15.04 36.13 20.37
N GLU A 64 14.18 36.30 19.37
CA GLU A 64 13.05 35.39 19.09
C GLU A 64 13.48 34.36 18.02
N GLU A 65 13.54 33.08 18.42
CA GLU A 65 13.86 31.96 17.51
C GLU A 65 12.58 31.51 16.80
N LYS A 66 12.60 31.55 15.46
CA LYS A 66 11.47 31.15 14.61
C LYS A 66 11.75 29.80 13.93
N ARG A 67 10.85 28.85 14.11
CA ARG A 67 10.88 27.52 13.48
C ARG A 67 9.61 27.28 12.67
N ILE A 68 9.76 26.91 11.40
CA ILE A 68 8.64 26.48 10.56
C ILE A 68 8.31 25.03 10.89
N LEU A 69 7.03 24.76 11.14
CA LEU A 69 6.42 23.45 11.32
C LEU A 69 5.32 23.30 10.26
N GLY A 70 4.99 22.05 9.89
CA GLY A 70 3.90 21.78 8.96
C GLY A 70 2.55 21.79 9.69
N LEU A 71 1.96 20.61 9.84
CA LEU A 71 0.77 20.39 10.65
C LEU A 71 1.16 20.24 12.14
N VAL A 72 0.47 20.95 13.02
CA VAL A 72 0.71 20.95 14.47
C VAL A 72 -0.60 20.75 15.23
N LEU A 73 -0.62 19.76 16.12
CA LEU A 73 -1.69 19.57 17.12
C LEU A 73 -1.25 20.17 18.46
N LEU A 74 -1.95 21.21 18.91
CA LEU A 74 -1.78 21.82 20.23
C LEU A 74 -2.85 21.25 21.17
N ARG A 75 -2.45 20.75 22.35
CA ARG A 75 -3.41 20.25 23.34
C ARG A 75 -4.05 21.40 24.11
N GLY A 76 -5.37 21.34 24.31
CA GLY A 76 -6.14 22.40 24.94
C GLY A 76 -5.74 22.70 26.39
N ASP A 77 -5.26 21.69 27.14
CA ASP A 77 -4.73 21.86 28.49
C ASP A 77 -3.45 22.70 28.56
N LYS A 78 -2.78 22.92 27.41
CA LYS A 78 -1.56 23.75 27.29
C LYS A 78 -1.80 25.13 26.70
N ILE A 79 -2.99 25.42 26.17
CA ILE A 79 -3.29 26.71 25.54
C ILE A 79 -3.65 27.74 26.61
N ILE A 80 -2.94 28.89 26.60
CA ILE A 80 -3.27 30.06 27.42
C ILE A 80 -4.25 30.96 26.66
N SER A 81 -3.96 31.28 25.40
CA SER A 81 -4.77 32.22 24.62
C SER A 81 -4.72 31.92 23.12
N ILE A 82 -5.77 32.36 22.43
CA ILE A 82 -5.97 32.20 21.00
C ILE A 82 -6.47 33.54 20.47
N SER A 83 -5.84 34.06 19.42
CA SER A 83 -6.27 35.28 18.73
C SER A 83 -6.22 35.11 17.22
N VAL A 84 -7.14 35.75 16.50
CA VAL A 84 -7.11 35.81 15.04
C VAL A 84 -6.05 36.83 14.62
N GLU A 85 -5.11 36.42 13.77
CA GLU A 85 -4.04 37.27 13.24
C GLU A 85 -4.34 37.74 11.81
N GLY A 86 -5.05 36.94 11.01
CA GLY A 86 -5.37 37.29 9.63
C GLY A 86 -6.50 36.45 9.02
N PRO A 87 -7.04 36.90 7.87
CA PRO A 87 -8.07 36.17 7.13
C PRO A 87 -7.54 34.84 6.56
N PRO A 88 -8.42 33.97 6.05
CA PRO A 88 -8.02 32.76 5.34
C PRO A 88 -7.10 33.02 4.15
N SER A 89 -6.34 31.98 3.78
CA SER A 89 -5.58 31.95 2.53
C SER A 89 -6.52 32.13 1.33
N ARG A 90 -6.01 32.68 0.21
CA ARG A 90 -6.82 32.84 -1.02
C ARG A 90 -7.25 31.50 -1.64
N GLU A 91 -6.61 30.40 -1.27
CA GLU A 91 -6.92 29.04 -1.74
C GLU A 91 -8.07 28.41 -0.94
N ASP A 92 -8.22 28.73 0.36
CA ASP A 92 -9.31 28.25 1.21
C ASP A 92 -10.60 29.11 1.14
N ALA A 93 -10.58 30.25 0.44
CA ALA A 93 -11.69 31.21 0.40
C ALA A 93 -12.92 30.76 -0.43
N GLY A 94 -12.85 29.58 -1.07
CA GLY A 94 -13.85 29.11 -2.04
C GLY A 94 -15.12 28.45 -1.48
N VAL A 95 -15.25 28.25 -0.17
CA VAL A 95 -16.40 27.54 0.44
C VAL A 95 -17.27 28.49 1.25
N GLN A 96 -18.05 29.32 0.56
CA GLN A 96 -19.10 30.14 1.16
C GLN A 96 -20.46 29.58 0.74
N MET A 97 -21.29 29.14 1.70
CA MET A 97 -22.63 28.62 1.41
C MET A 97 -23.49 29.70 0.75
N PRO A 98 -24.25 29.41 -0.32
CA PRO A 98 -25.07 30.41 -0.98
C PRO A 98 -26.16 30.95 -0.05
N ARG A 99 -26.19 32.27 0.15
CA ARG A 99 -27.41 32.96 0.59
C ARG A 99 -28.25 33.26 -0.65
N ALA A 100 -29.56 33.01 -0.55
CA ALA A 100 -30.50 33.31 -1.62
C ALA A 100 -30.67 34.83 -1.82
N GLY A 101 -30.70 35.27 -3.08
CA GLY A 101 -31.18 36.60 -3.49
C GLY A 101 -30.25 37.39 -4.40
N GLY A 102 -30.79 37.88 -5.52
CA GLY A 102 -30.19 38.97 -6.32
C GLY A 102 -29.83 38.60 -7.76
N LEU A 103 -30.65 39.06 -8.71
CA LEU A 103 -30.26 39.14 -10.13
C LEU A 103 -29.27 40.30 -10.35
N GLY A 104 -28.29 40.11 -11.23
CA GLY A 104 -27.39 41.16 -11.72
C GLY A 104 -26.34 40.57 -12.66
N GLY A 105 -26.16 41.12 -13.87
CA GLY A 105 -25.41 40.46 -14.94
C GLY A 105 -24.35 41.30 -15.65
N VAL A 106 -23.70 40.64 -16.63
CA VAL A 106 -22.89 41.18 -17.74
C VAL A 106 -21.58 41.91 -17.38
N GLY A 107 -20.43 41.35 -17.83
CA GLY A 107 -19.09 41.94 -17.68
C GLY A 107 -18.09 41.53 -18.77
N GLN A 108 -18.08 42.32 -19.85
CA GLN A 108 -17.18 42.41 -21.02
C GLN A 108 -15.86 41.58 -21.11
N ALA A 109 -15.60 41.10 -22.34
CA ALA A 109 -14.30 40.57 -22.78
C ALA A 109 -13.33 41.67 -23.29
N LYS A 110 -12.03 41.35 -23.36
CA LYS A 110 -11.05 42.09 -24.18
C LYS A 110 -10.14 41.15 -24.98
N SER A 111 -9.78 41.62 -26.17
CA SER A 111 -9.06 40.89 -27.23
C SER A 111 -7.54 41.00 -27.14
N ALA A 112 -6.85 40.02 -27.72
CA ALA A 112 -5.44 40.11 -28.11
C ALA A 112 -5.33 39.96 -29.63
N GLY A 113 -4.35 40.59 -30.28
CA GLY A 113 -4.17 40.50 -31.73
C GLY A 113 -2.85 41.04 -32.27
N ARG A 114 -2.46 40.49 -33.44
CA ARG A 114 -1.28 40.78 -34.28
C ARG A 114 0.10 40.45 -33.65
N GLY A 115 1.11 40.00 -34.42
CA GLY A 115 1.14 39.68 -35.86
C GLY A 115 2.52 39.20 -36.33
N VAL A 116 2.57 38.55 -37.51
CA VAL A 116 3.79 38.06 -38.21
C VAL A 116 4.33 39.15 -39.16
N PRO A 117 5.62 39.13 -39.60
CA PRO A 117 6.07 38.46 -40.88
C PRO A 117 7.51 37.85 -40.78
N MET A 118 8.19 37.21 -41.76
CA MET A 118 8.00 36.39 -42.98
C MET A 118 9.40 36.26 -43.68
N GLY A 119 9.65 35.23 -44.52
CA GLY A 119 10.84 35.08 -45.42
C GLY A 119 11.92 34.08 -44.93
N GLY A 120 12.66 33.31 -45.76
CA GLY A 120 12.77 33.15 -47.23
C GLY A 120 13.65 31.92 -47.60
N MET A 121 13.83 31.54 -48.89
CA MET A 121 14.31 30.21 -49.35
C MET A 121 15.03 30.28 -50.74
N PRO A 122 15.46 29.16 -51.39
CA PRO A 122 16.69 28.30 -51.29
C PRO A 122 17.71 28.65 -52.44
N PRO A 123 18.42 27.76 -53.22
CA PRO A 123 18.91 26.34 -53.12
C PRO A 123 20.39 26.06 -53.58
N GLY A 124 20.83 24.78 -53.52
CA GLY A 124 21.93 24.17 -54.32
C GLY A 124 22.79 23.15 -53.54
N SER A 125 23.44 22.10 -54.06
CA SER A 125 23.43 21.30 -55.31
C SER A 125 24.68 20.38 -55.25
N GLY A 126 24.61 19.05 -55.49
CA GLY A 126 25.83 18.22 -55.62
C GLY A 126 25.75 16.73 -55.23
N MET A 127 25.93 15.86 -56.23
CA MET A 127 26.19 14.39 -56.22
C MET A 127 27.00 14.10 -57.52
N PRO A 128 27.54 12.89 -57.85
CA PRO A 128 27.60 11.57 -57.15
C PRO A 128 29.02 10.89 -57.19
N SER A 129 29.07 9.54 -57.09
CA SER A 129 30.07 8.56 -57.63
C SER A 129 31.25 8.09 -56.75
N LEU A 130 31.84 6.86 -56.84
CA LEU A 130 31.46 5.56 -57.48
C LEU A 130 32.33 4.37 -56.94
N GLN A 131 31.76 3.14 -56.89
CA GLN A 131 32.31 1.76 -57.05
C GLN A 131 33.67 1.24 -56.45
N GLY A 132 33.56 0.20 -55.59
CA GLY A 132 34.11 -1.19 -55.75
C GLY A 132 35.64 -1.48 -55.72
N PRO A 133 36.10 -2.77 -55.78
CA PRO A 133 35.36 -4.06 -55.82
C PRO A 133 35.82 -5.14 -54.78
N VAL A 134 35.47 -6.42 -55.01
CA VAL A 134 35.51 -7.58 -54.08
C VAL A 134 36.51 -8.68 -54.48
N ARG A 135 37.10 -9.42 -53.52
CA ARG A 135 37.57 -10.85 -53.61
C ARG A 135 37.99 -11.34 -52.20
N GLY A 136 37.90 -12.62 -51.82
CA GLY A 136 37.44 -13.84 -52.52
C GLY A 136 37.33 -15.06 -51.57
N MET A 137 36.86 -16.21 -52.08
CA MET A 137 36.64 -17.47 -51.34
C MET A 137 37.93 -18.25 -50.99
N GLY A 138 37.87 -19.10 -49.96
CA GLY A 138 38.82 -20.18 -49.69
C GLY A 138 38.14 -21.36 -48.94
N GLY A 139 38.31 -22.59 -49.44
CA GLY A 139 37.68 -23.81 -48.93
C GLY A 139 38.47 -24.56 -47.84
N PRO A 140 38.01 -25.76 -47.44
CA PRO A 140 38.43 -26.42 -46.18
C PRO A 140 39.69 -27.28 -46.28
N GLY A 141 40.44 -27.40 -45.17
CA GLY A 141 41.56 -28.32 -44.99
C GLY A 141 41.24 -29.49 -44.07
N MET A 142 41.65 -30.70 -44.45
CA MET A 142 41.49 -31.93 -43.66
C MET A 142 42.59 -32.10 -42.59
N GLY A 143 42.19 -32.67 -41.44
CA GLY A 143 42.86 -33.84 -40.86
C GLY A 143 44.16 -33.66 -40.04
N ALA A 144 44.02 -33.78 -38.71
CA ALA A 144 44.98 -34.52 -37.86
C ALA A 144 44.33 -34.88 -36.52
N MET A 145 44.16 -36.18 -36.23
CA MET A 145 43.85 -36.67 -34.88
C MET A 145 45.15 -36.85 -34.09
N GLN A 146 45.19 -36.34 -32.85
CA GLN A 146 46.09 -36.82 -31.81
C GLN A 146 45.33 -36.93 -30.48
N PRO A 147 45.55 -37.99 -29.67
CA PRO A 147 44.81 -38.21 -28.43
C PRO A 147 45.45 -37.44 -27.27
N VAL A 148 44.68 -36.56 -26.62
CA VAL A 148 45.10 -35.91 -25.37
C VAL A 148 44.49 -36.65 -24.18
N LEU A 149 45.36 -37.08 -23.26
CA LEU A 149 45.02 -37.79 -22.03
C LEU A 149 44.07 -36.95 -21.14
N LYS A 150 42.90 -37.50 -20.79
CA LYS A 150 41.95 -36.88 -19.85
C LYS A 150 42.45 -37.02 -18.41
N ILE A 151 43.20 -36.03 -17.92
CA ILE A 151 43.39 -35.82 -16.48
C ILE A 151 42.08 -35.23 -15.93
N LYS A 152 41.38 -35.97 -15.06
CA LYS A 152 40.20 -35.46 -14.34
C LYS A 152 40.63 -34.45 -13.27
N ILE A 153 40.69 -33.17 -13.63
CA ILE A 153 40.68 -32.09 -12.64
C ILE A 153 39.25 -31.97 -12.12
N SER A 154 39.03 -32.29 -10.84
CA SER A 154 37.74 -32.08 -10.19
C SER A 154 37.50 -30.57 -10.05
N MET A 155 36.55 -30.04 -10.83
CA MET A 155 36.08 -28.67 -10.65
C MET A 155 35.48 -28.51 -9.25
N PRO A 156 35.74 -27.40 -8.52
CA PRO A 156 35.03 -27.11 -7.28
C PRO A 156 33.52 -27.05 -7.56
N PRO A 157 32.67 -27.42 -6.58
CA PRO A 157 31.23 -27.47 -6.80
C PRO A 157 30.72 -26.11 -7.28
N LYS A 158 29.81 -26.14 -8.27
CA LYS A 158 29.12 -24.92 -8.75
C LYS A 158 28.69 -24.10 -7.54
N LYS A 159 29.11 -22.83 -7.52
CA LYS A 159 28.57 -21.81 -6.62
C LYS A 159 27.05 -21.97 -6.64
N GLN A 160 26.43 -22.19 -5.48
CA GLN A 160 24.97 -22.26 -5.39
C GLN A 160 24.42 -21.03 -6.10
N GLU A 161 23.47 -21.24 -7.02
CA GLU A 161 22.83 -20.13 -7.73
C GLU A 161 22.23 -19.22 -6.67
N GLU A 162 22.80 -18.02 -6.54
CA GLU A 162 22.29 -16.99 -5.65
C GLU A 162 20.85 -16.75 -6.08
N GLN A 163 19.89 -17.17 -5.25
CA GLN A 163 18.46 -17.07 -5.56
C GLN A 163 18.16 -15.63 -5.93
N GLN A 164 17.93 -15.38 -7.22
CA GLN A 164 17.71 -14.05 -7.75
C GLN A 164 16.46 -13.50 -7.06
N HIS A 165 16.65 -12.39 -6.34
CA HIS A 165 15.61 -11.79 -5.53
C HIS A 165 14.62 -11.12 -6.47
N GLN A 166 13.55 -11.84 -6.81
CA GLN A 166 12.49 -11.31 -7.67
C GLN A 166 11.89 -10.08 -6.99
N LEU A 167 12.18 -8.90 -7.53
CA LEU A 167 11.65 -7.64 -7.01
C LEU A 167 10.11 -7.66 -7.10
N ILE A 168 9.46 -7.36 -5.99
CA ILE A 168 8.00 -7.33 -5.90
C ILE A 168 7.48 -6.09 -6.61
N LEU A 169 6.53 -6.26 -7.54
CA LEU A 169 5.76 -5.18 -8.14
C LEU A 169 4.75 -4.65 -7.10
N GLY A 170 4.97 -3.44 -6.59
CA GLY A 170 4.16 -2.84 -5.54
C GLY A 170 4.93 -1.90 -4.62
N ARG A 171 4.28 -1.49 -3.52
CA ARG A 171 4.90 -0.66 -2.48
C ARG A 171 5.80 -1.51 -1.59
N LEU A 172 7.02 -1.04 -1.31
CA LEU A 172 7.91 -1.67 -0.34
C LEU A 172 7.56 -1.19 1.09
N GLY A 173 7.32 -2.12 2.00
CA GLY A 173 6.87 -1.85 3.37
C GLY A 173 6.02 -2.96 3.98
N THR A 174 5.79 -2.92 5.29
CA THR A 174 4.98 -3.93 6.00
C THR A 174 3.61 -3.43 6.45
N ASN A 175 3.38 -2.12 6.45
CA ASN A 175 2.09 -1.52 6.74
C ASN A 175 1.27 -1.33 5.45
N LEU A 176 1.06 -2.43 4.74
CA LEU A 176 0.31 -2.47 3.48
C LEU A 176 -1.19 -2.65 3.74
N LYS A 177 -2.03 -2.26 2.78
CA LYS A 177 -3.51 -2.27 2.94
C LYS A 177 -4.25 -3.02 1.82
N MET A 178 -5.22 -3.84 2.19
CA MET A 178 -6.22 -4.44 1.29
C MET A 178 -7.42 -3.50 1.12
N GLY A 179 -7.72 -3.09 -0.11
CA GLY A 179 -8.91 -2.28 -0.41
C GLY A 179 -10.11 -3.12 -0.86
N ILE A 180 -11.30 -2.89 -0.30
CA ILE A 180 -12.55 -3.55 -0.73
C ILE A 180 -13.13 -2.81 -1.94
N LEU A 181 -13.08 -3.44 -3.10
CA LEU A 181 -13.45 -2.89 -4.41
C LEU A 181 -14.77 -3.51 -4.90
N GLY A 182 -15.64 -2.72 -5.54
CA GLY A 182 -16.85 -3.22 -6.19
C GLY A 182 -17.93 -2.15 -6.38
N LEU A 183 -18.91 -2.42 -7.25
CA LEU A 183 -20.06 -1.54 -7.48
C LEU A 183 -20.89 -1.36 -6.18
N PRO A 184 -21.78 -0.35 -6.10
CA PRO A 184 -22.82 -0.29 -5.06
C PRO A 184 -23.63 -1.59 -4.96
N ASN A 185 -24.17 -1.86 -3.78
CA ASN A 185 -25.10 -2.97 -3.52
C ASN A 185 -24.57 -4.40 -3.77
N VAL A 186 -23.26 -4.60 -3.99
CA VAL A 186 -22.65 -5.95 -4.09
C VAL A 186 -22.36 -6.63 -2.74
N GLY A 187 -22.61 -5.94 -1.61
CA GLY A 187 -22.35 -6.43 -0.26
C GLY A 187 -21.02 -5.99 0.39
N LYS A 188 -20.35 -4.94 -0.12
CA LYS A 188 -19.08 -4.41 0.46
C LYS A 188 -19.18 -4.13 1.95
N SER A 189 -20.12 -3.27 2.36
CA SER A 189 -20.26 -2.89 3.77
C SER A 189 -20.69 -4.06 4.65
N THR A 190 -21.46 -5.02 4.12
CA THR A 190 -21.76 -6.29 4.83
C THR A 190 -20.48 -7.09 5.07
N PHE A 191 -19.63 -7.25 4.05
CA PHE A 191 -18.35 -7.95 4.16
C PHE A 191 -17.37 -7.24 5.11
N PHE A 192 -17.27 -5.90 5.05
CA PHE A 192 -16.47 -5.11 5.98
C PHE A 192 -16.99 -5.22 7.43
N ASN A 193 -18.31 -5.16 7.64
CA ASN A 193 -18.94 -5.36 8.95
C ASN A 193 -18.70 -6.76 9.51
N VAL A 194 -18.65 -7.79 8.66
CA VAL A 194 -18.34 -9.16 9.07
C VAL A 194 -16.86 -9.30 9.46
N LEU A 195 -15.93 -8.74 8.68
CA LEU A 195 -14.50 -8.72 9.04
C LEU A 195 -14.25 -7.98 10.36
N THR A 196 -14.83 -6.78 10.52
CA THR A 196 -14.67 -5.96 11.74
C THR A 196 -15.34 -6.56 12.97
N LYS A 197 -16.54 -7.17 12.85
CA LYS A 197 -17.17 -7.89 13.97
C LYS A 197 -16.33 -9.07 14.45
N SER A 198 -15.53 -9.69 13.57
CA SER A 198 -14.58 -10.74 13.95
C SER A 198 -13.45 -10.23 14.85
N GLU A 199 -13.19 -8.92 14.88
CA GLU A 199 -12.11 -8.26 15.65
C GLU A 199 -12.55 -7.80 17.05
N ALA A 200 -13.71 -8.21 17.57
CA ALA A 200 -14.34 -7.65 18.77
C ALA A 200 -13.63 -7.96 20.12
N GLN A 201 -12.31 -7.83 20.17
CA GLN A 201 -11.48 -7.66 21.38
C GLN A 201 -10.02 -7.18 21.11
N ALA A 202 -9.71 -6.55 19.96
CA ALA A 202 -8.39 -5.96 19.74
C ALA A 202 -8.20 -4.64 20.52
N GLU A 203 -7.22 -4.60 21.43
CA GLU A 203 -6.91 -3.40 22.23
C GLU A 203 -6.49 -2.20 21.36
N ASN A 204 -6.86 -0.99 21.80
CA ASN A 204 -6.55 0.25 21.09
C ASN A 204 -5.04 0.48 20.95
N TYR A 205 -4.46 0.21 19.77
CA TYR A 205 -3.07 0.59 19.45
C TYR A 205 -2.92 2.14 19.45
N PRO A 206 -2.24 2.75 20.45
CA PRO A 206 -2.37 4.19 20.73
C PRO A 206 -1.63 5.12 19.76
N PHE A 207 -1.09 4.58 18.66
CA PHE A 207 -0.25 5.29 17.70
C PHE A 207 -0.76 5.21 16.24
N CYS A 208 -1.96 4.69 16.02
CA CYS A 208 -2.56 4.61 14.69
C CYS A 208 -3.87 5.41 14.67
N THR A 209 -3.93 6.45 13.84
CA THR A 209 -5.20 7.06 13.45
C THR A 209 -5.93 6.03 12.58
N ILE A 210 -6.93 5.38 13.16
CA ILE A 210 -7.85 4.53 12.42
C ILE A 210 -8.89 5.46 11.81
N ASP A 211 -8.77 5.73 10.51
CA ASP A 211 -9.85 6.36 9.75
C ASP A 211 -11.09 5.44 9.80
N PRO A 212 -12.33 5.97 9.81
CA PRO A 212 -13.54 5.19 10.08
C PRO A 212 -13.84 4.07 9.06
N ASN A 213 -13.08 4.01 7.96
CA ASN A 213 -13.19 3.00 6.91
C ASN A 213 -12.00 2.01 6.91
N GLU A 214 -11.11 2.04 7.91
CA GLU A 214 -9.99 1.11 8.04
C GLU A 214 -10.15 0.19 9.27
N SER A 215 -9.78 -1.08 9.16
CA SER A 215 -9.72 -2.03 10.30
C SER A 215 -8.52 -2.99 10.21
N ARG A 216 -8.30 -3.79 11.25
CA ARG A 216 -7.10 -4.63 11.41
C ARG A 216 -7.49 -6.05 11.79
N VAL A 217 -7.76 -6.86 10.78
CA VAL A 217 -8.24 -8.23 10.98
C VAL A 217 -7.08 -9.09 11.46
N ALA A 218 -7.20 -9.66 12.66
CA ALA A 218 -6.24 -10.63 13.17
C ALA A 218 -6.23 -11.88 12.28
N ILE A 219 -5.06 -12.45 12.05
CA ILE A 219 -4.88 -13.65 11.24
C ILE A 219 -4.87 -14.86 12.17
N GLU A 220 -5.88 -15.73 12.03
CA GLU A 220 -5.95 -17.01 12.74
C GLU A 220 -4.84 -17.93 12.24
N ASP A 221 -3.89 -18.32 13.10
CA ASP A 221 -2.82 -19.25 12.72
C ASP A 221 -2.58 -20.27 13.85
N ALA A 222 -2.91 -21.53 13.58
CA ALA A 222 -2.68 -22.64 14.50
C ALA A 222 -1.21 -22.77 14.96
N ARG A 223 -0.24 -22.26 14.18
CA ARG A 223 1.18 -22.16 14.60
C ARG A 223 1.35 -21.15 15.73
N PHE A 224 0.68 -20.00 15.64
CA PHE A 224 0.68 -18.96 16.67
C PHE A 224 -0.05 -19.45 17.92
N ASP A 225 -1.24 -20.04 17.76
CA ASP A 225 -2.04 -20.56 18.86
C ASP A 225 -1.30 -21.67 19.63
N TRP A 226 -0.61 -22.56 18.91
CA TRP A 226 0.25 -23.58 19.52
C TRP A 226 1.42 -22.96 20.30
N LEU A 227 2.10 -21.95 19.76
CA LEU A 227 3.17 -21.24 20.48
C LEU A 227 2.64 -20.56 21.75
N VAL A 228 1.44 -19.96 21.68
CA VAL A 228 0.77 -19.32 22.82
C VAL A 228 0.44 -20.35 23.91
N GLU A 229 -0.12 -21.51 23.56
CA GLU A 229 -0.43 -22.56 24.54
C GLU A 229 0.85 -23.22 25.09
N HIS A 230 1.90 -23.34 24.28
CA HIS A 230 3.18 -23.92 24.70
C HIS A 230 3.94 -23.02 25.69
N TYR A 231 4.12 -21.73 25.36
CA TYR A 231 4.91 -20.80 26.18
C TYR A 231 4.11 -20.10 27.29
N LYS A 232 2.77 -20.06 27.17
CA LYS A 232 1.83 -19.38 28.08
C LYS A 232 2.25 -17.94 28.41
N PRO A 233 2.41 -17.08 27.38
CA PRO A 233 2.99 -15.75 27.54
C PRO A 233 2.05 -14.77 28.24
N LEU A 234 2.63 -13.70 28.80
CA LEU A 234 1.89 -12.54 29.31
C LEU A 234 1.26 -11.71 28.18
N SER A 235 1.98 -11.53 27.07
CA SER A 235 1.55 -10.81 25.86
C SER A 235 1.33 -11.76 24.68
N ARG A 236 0.26 -11.54 23.91
CA ARG A 236 -0.13 -12.35 22.74
C ARG A 236 -0.45 -11.40 21.58
N VAL A 237 0.40 -11.34 20.57
CA VAL A 237 0.24 -10.39 19.46
C VAL A 237 0.24 -11.14 18.11
N PRO A 238 -0.94 -11.42 17.51
CA PRO A 238 -1.04 -12.08 16.21
C PRO A 238 -0.59 -11.14 15.08
N ALA A 239 -0.50 -11.67 13.86
CA ALA A 239 -0.34 -10.87 12.66
C ALA A 239 -1.70 -10.23 12.29
N PHE A 240 -1.67 -9.06 11.65
CA PHE A 240 -2.87 -8.32 11.26
C PHE A 240 -2.87 -7.99 9.77
N LEU A 241 -4.03 -8.11 9.13
CA LEU A 241 -4.33 -7.62 7.79
C LEU A 241 -5.02 -6.25 7.91
N ASN A 242 -4.39 -5.17 7.44
CA ASN A 242 -5.09 -3.89 7.34
C ASN A 242 -6.08 -3.95 6.16
N VAL A 243 -7.36 -3.69 6.42
CA VAL A 243 -8.44 -3.67 5.41
C VAL A 243 -9.06 -2.28 5.36
N VAL A 244 -9.42 -1.83 4.15
CA VAL A 244 -10.01 -0.51 3.88
C VAL A 244 -11.32 -0.70 3.11
N ASP A 245 -12.44 -0.23 3.64
CA ASP A 245 -13.68 -0.13 2.87
C ASP A 245 -13.58 1.05 1.90
N ILE A 246 -13.74 0.77 0.60
CA ILE A 246 -13.77 1.79 -0.44
C ILE A 246 -15.23 2.00 -0.85
N ALA A 247 -15.63 3.26 -1.02
CA ALA A 247 -16.96 3.65 -1.46
C ALA A 247 -17.42 2.91 -2.73
N GLY A 248 -18.70 2.93 -3.09
CA GLY A 248 -19.15 2.31 -4.34
C GLY A 248 -18.58 2.98 -5.59
N LEU A 249 -18.00 2.20 -6.52
CA LEU A 249 -17.65 2.68 -7.86
C LEU A 249 -18.94 2.90 -8.68
N VAL A 250 -19.09 4.09 -9.23
CA VAL A 250 -20.09 4.37 -10.28
C VAL A 250 -19.35 4.49 -11.62
N LYS A 251 -20.00 4.05 -12.71
CA LYS A 251 -19.51 4.20 -14.09
C LYS A 251 -19.28 5.68 -14.43
N GLY A 252 -18.25 5.97 -15.24
CA GLY A 252 -17.79 7.32 -15.53
C GLY A 252 -16.86 7.91 -14.46
N ALA A 253 -16.33 7.10 -13.53
CA ALA A 253 -15.50 7.58 -12.42
C ALA A 253 -14.18 8.21 -12.88
N SER A 254 -13.56 7.63 -13.91
CA SER A 254 -12.34 8.17 -14.53
C SER A 254 -12.55 9.54 -15.18
N GLU A 255 -13.73 9.78 -15.76
CA GLU A 255 -14.17 11.07 -16.33
C GLU A 255 -14.62 12.08 -15.25
N GLY A 256 -14.69 11.67 -13.98
CA GLY A 256 -15.08 12.52 -12.87
C GLY A 256 -16.58 12.58 -12.59
N GLN A 257 -17.37 11.63 -13.10
CA GLN A 257 -18.78 11.51 -12.75
C GLN A 257 -18.94 11.05 -11.29
N GLY A 258 -19.84 11.71 -10.55
CA GLY A 258 -20.12 11.42 -9.13
C GLY A 258 -18.90 11.56 -8.20
N LEU A 259 -18.78 10.64 -7.23
CA LEU A 259 -17.66 10.57 -6.27
C LEU A 259 -16.41 9.85 -6.83
N GLY A 260 -16.37 9.56 -8.13
CA GLY A 260 -15.41 8.65 -8.77
C GLY A 260 -13.92 9.00 -8.58
N ASN A 261 -13.57 10.29 -8.59
CA ASN A 261 -12.19 10.72 -8.38
C ASN A 261 -11.71 10.48 -6.93
N ALA A 262 -12.59 10.62 -5.93
CA ALA A 262 -12.27 10.29 -4.54
C ALA A 262 -12.12 8.77 -4.37
N PHE A 263 -13.02 7.98 -4.96
CA PHE A 263 -12.93 6.51 -4.99
C PHE A 263 -11.55 6.04 -5.51
N LEU A 264 -11.14 6.50 -6.70
CA LEU A 264 -9.87 6.08 -7.32
C LEU A 264 -8.64 6.52 -6.51
N SER A 265 -8.73 7.61 -5.75
CA SER A 265 -7.69 8.02 -4.78
C SER A 265 -7.54 7.02 -3.63
N HIS A 266 -8.65 6.55 -3.06
CA HIS A 266 -8.64 5.52 -2.01
C HIS A 266 -8.13 4.16 -2.53
N VAL A 267 -8.45 3.77 -3.77
CA VAL A 267 -7.83 2.61 -4.43
C VAL A 267 -6.31 2.79 -4.56
N GLY A 268 -5.85 4.00 -4.91
CA GLY A 268 -4.43 4.35 -5.00
C GLY A 268 -3.68 4.28 -3.66
N ALA A 269 -4.35 4.59 -2.54
CA ALA A 269 -3.81 4.47 -1.20
C ALA A 269 -3.56 3.00 -0.78
N CYS A 270 -4.41 2.07 -1.24
CA CYS A 270 -4.28 0.63 -0.99
C CYS A 270 -3.14 -0.02 -1.80
N ASP A 271 -2.74 -1.22 -1.43
CA ASP A 271 -1.62 -1.96 -2.05
C ASP A 271 -2.09 -3.17 -2.85
N ALA A 272 -3.16 -3.83 -2.42
CA ALA A 272 -3.88 -4.87 -3.14
C ALA A 272 -5.39 -4.76 -2.89
N LEU A 273 -6.22 -5.51 -3.63
CA LEU A 273 -7.67 -5.30 -3.68
C LEU A 273 -8.47 -6.59 -3.51
N PHE A 274 -9.50 -6.57 -2.69
CA PHE A 274 -10.59 -7.55 -2.71
C PHE A 274 -11.66 -7.06 -3.67
N HIS A 275 -11.79 -7.68 -4.85
CA HIS A 275 -12.83 -7.31 -5.82
C HIS A 275 -14.09 -8.14 -5.57
N LEU A 276 -15.11 -7.52 -4.99
CA LEU A 276 -16.40 -8.16 -4.78
C LEU A 276 -17.22 -8.16 -6.08
N CYS A 277 -17.84 -9.30 -6.37
CA CYS A 277 -18.76 -9.50 -7.50
C CYS A 277 -20.11 -9.99 -6.94
N ARG A 278 -21.23 -9.36 -7.36
CA ARG A 278 -22.57 -9.82 -6.98
C ARG A 278 -22.98 -10.99 -7.87
N ALA A 279 -23.23 -12.15 -7.27
CA ALA A 279 -23.72 -13.34 -7.96
C ALA A 279 -25.03 -13.88 -7.37
N PHE A 280 -25.77 -13.04 -6.63
CA PHE A 280 -27.08 -13.33 -6.07
C PHE A 280 -28.15 -12.35 -6.59
N GLU A 281 -29.38 -12.86 -6.72
CA GLU A 281 -30.59 -12.09 -7.02
C GLU A 281 -31.35 -11.83 -5.72
N ASP A 282 -31.93 -10.64 -5.60
CA ASP A 282 -32.68 -10.18 -4.43
C ASP A 282 -33.63 -9.07 -4.90
N SER A 283 -34.93 -9.17 -4.59
CA SER A 283 -35.96 -8.21 -5.00
C SER A 283 -35.84 -6.87 -4.29
N GLU A 284 -35.30 -6.86 -3.07
CA GLU A 284 -35.16 -5.65 -2.25
C GLU A 284 -33.91 -4.83 -2.63
N VAL A 285 -32.96 -5.44 -3.35
CA VAL A 285 -31.64 -4.87 -3.61
C VAL A 285 -31.45 -4.59 -5.11
N THR A 286 -31.76 -3.36 -5.52
CA THR A 286 -31.58 -2.88 -6.91
C THR A 286 -30.12 -2.92 -7.34
N HIS A 287 -29.89 -3.18 -8.64
CA HIS A 287 -28.57 -3.08 -9.27
C HIS A 287 -28.43 -1.74 -10.01
N VAL A 288 -27.24 -1.14 -9.98
CA VAL A 288 -27.00 0.20 -10.57
C VAL A 288 -27.22 0.20 -12.08
N GLU A 289 -26.80 -0.87 -12.76
CA GLU A 289 -26.98 -1.09 -14.20
C GLU A 289 -28.23 -1.95 -14.51
N GLY A 290 -29.27 -1.88 -13.66
CA GLY A 290 -30.56 -2.56 -13.86
C GLY A 290 -30.57 -4.03 -13.43
N GLU A 291 -30.19 -4.94 -14.32
CA GLU A 291 -30.09 -6.38 -14.02
C GLU A 291 -28.72 -6.75 -13.42
N VAL A 292 -28.67 -7.87 -12.70
CA VAL A 292 -27.44 -8.43 -12.12
C VAL A 292 -26.65 -9.18 -13.20
N ASP A 293 -25.51 -8.63 -13.61
CA ASP A 293 -24.55 -9.28 -14.50
C ASP A 293 -23.11 -9.03 -14.02
N PRO A 294 -22.53 -9.95 -13.22
CA PRO A 294 -21.18 -9.78 -12.71
C PRO A 294 -20.09 -9.76 -13.79
N ILE A 295 -20.35 -10.19 -15.04
CA ILE A 295 -19.36 -10.14 -16.12
C ILE A 295 -19.21 -8.70 -16.63
N ARG A 296 -20.32 -8.04 -16.94
CA ARG A 296 -20.36 -6.61 -17.24
C ARG A 296 -19.75 -5.79 -16.10
N ASP A 297 -20.04 -6.14 -14.85
CA ASP A 297 -19.54 -5.39 -13.68
C ASP A 297 -18.00 -5.50 -13.55
N LEU A 298 -17.43 -6.69 -13.81
CA LEU A 298 -15.98 -6.92 -13.92
C LEU A 298 -15.36 -6.09 -15.05
N GLU A 299 -16.02 -6.00 -16.21
CA GLU A 299 -15.55 -5.23 -17.37
C GLU A 299 -15.57 -3.72 -17.13
N ILE A 300 -16.61 -3.21 -16.46
CA ILE A 300 -16.71 -1.79 -16.05
C ILE A 300 -15.53 -1.45 -15.13
N ILE A 301 -15.35 -2.20 -14.03
CA ILE A 301 -14.28 -1.96 -13.07
C ILE A 301 -12.90 -2.09 -13.74
N SER A 302 -12.70 -3.14 -14.54
CA SER A 302 -11.45 -3.37 -15.26
C SER A 302 -11.10 -2.21 -16.20
N SER A 303 -12.08 -1.67 -16.91
CA SER A 303 -11.89 -0.58 -17.85
C SER A 303 -11.65 0.77 -17.16
N GLU A 304 -12.37 1.08 -16.09
CA GLU A 304 -12.17 2.30 -15.28
C GLU A 304 -10.76 2.36 -14.68
N LEU A 305 -10.23 1.23 -14.18
CA LEU A 305 -8.86 1.16 -13.66
C LEU A 305 -7.81 1.43 -14.74
N ARG A 306 -7.96 0.83 -15.95
CA ARG A 306 -7.03 1.09 -17.08
C ARG A 306 -7.12 2.54 -17.56
N LEU A 307 -8.33 3.09 -17.70
CA LEU A 307 -8.53 4.48 -18.10
C LEU A 307 -7.89 5.45 -17.11
N LYS A 308 -8.02 5.20 -15.80
CA LYS A 308 -7.39 6.04 -14.78
C LYS A 308 -5.86 5.99 -14.82
N ASP A 309 -5.28 4.80 -14.98
CA ASP A 309 -3.83 4.65 -15.14
C ASP A 309 -3.34 5.36 -16.42
N LEU A 310 -4.07 5.27 -17.54
CA LEU A 310 -3.76 6.02 -18.77
C LEU A 310 -3.82 7.54 -18.57
N THR A 311 -4.83 8.05 -17.87
CA THR A 311 -4.95 9.49 -17.53
C THR A 311 -3.79 9.97 -16.67
N TYR A 312 -3.35 9.17 -15.70
CA TYR A 312 -2.18 9.47 -14.86
C TYR A 312 -0.85 9.36 -15.65
N LEU A 313 -0.75 8.36 -16.53
CA LEU A 313 0.45 8.05 -17.30
C LEU A 313 0.81 9.15 -18.29
N GLN A 314 -0.17 9.76 -18.96
CA GLN A 314 0.08 10.73 -20.03
C GLN A 314 0.98 11.91 -19.61
N PRO A 315 0.69 12.68 -18.54
CA PRO A 315 1.56 13.78 -18.10
C PRO A 315 2.92 13.30 -17.55
N ALA A 316 3.00 12.08 -17.02
CA ALA A 316 4.27 11.48 -16.60
C ALA A 316 5.15 11.15 -17.82
N LEU A 317 4.58 10.50 -18.83
CA LEU A 317 5.24 10.16 -20.09
C LEU A 317 5.71 11.42 -20.83
N ASP A 318 4.87 12.45 -20.94
CA ASP A 318 5.22 13.74 -21.58
C ASP A 318 6.43 14.41 -20.93
N LYS A 319 6.58 14.26 -19.61
CA LYS A 319 7.71 14.80 -18.85
C LYS A 319 8.99 14.00 -19.12
N VAL A 320 8.90 12.68 -19.14
CA VAL A 320 10.07 11.80 -19.38
C VAL A 320 10.51 11.87 -20.84
N GLU A 321 9.59 11.96 -21.81
CA GLU A 321 9.91 12.14 -23.24
C GLU A 321 10.76 13.39 -23.50
N LYS A 322 10.40 14.52 -22.88
CA LYS A 322 11.15 15.78 -22.99
C LYS A 322 12.59 15.63 -22.51
N LEU A 323 12.84 14.84 -21.46
CA LEU A 323 14.18 14.60 -20.92
C LEU A 323 14.96 13.56 -21.74
N ALA A 324 14.35 12.40 -21.98
CA ALA A 324 15.01 11.27 -22.64
C ALA A 324 15.25 11.50 -24.14
N ILE A 325 14.26 12.03 -24.86
CA ILE A 325 14.29 12.17 -26.32
C ILE A 325 14.76 13.57 -26.73
N ARG A 326 14.15 14.62 -26.18
CA ARG A 326 14.40 16.00 -26.64
C ARG A 326 15.68 16.62 -26.05
N ALA A 327 15.99 16.33 -24.79
CA ALA A 327 17.24 16.73 -24.14
C ALA A 327 18.36 15.67 -24.21
N GLY A 328 18.07 14.47 -24.72
CA GLY A 328 19.05 13.41 -24.95
C GLY A 328 19.59 12.71 -23.70
N ASP A 329 18.89 12.81 -22.55
CA ASP A 329 19.33 12.17 -21.30
C ASP A 329 19.18 10.64 -21.37
N LYS A 330 20.32 9.98 -21.59
CA LYS A 330 20.42 8.51 -21.65
C LYS A 330 19.99 7.82 -20.35
N THR A 331 20.04 8.49 -19.20
CA THR A 331 19.59 7.90 -17.92
C THR A 331 18.08 7.76 -17.86
N LYS A 332 17.36 8.67 -18.53
CA LYS A 332 15.88 8.69 -18.60
C LYS A 332 15.30 7.83 -19.73
N LYS A 333 16.14 7.33 -20.64
CA LYS A 333 15.67 6.51 -21.76
C LYS A 333 14.97 5.21 -21.31
N LEU A 334 15.51 4.49 -20.32
CA LEU A 334 14.86 3.27 -19.81
C LEU A 334 13.49 3.57 -19.17
N GLU A 335 13.36 4.70 -18.47
CA GLU A 335 12.10 5.18 -17.90
C GLU A 335 11.08 5.50 -18.99
N TYR A 336 11.51 6.16 -20.08
CA TYR A 336 10.67 6.42 -21.25
C TYR A 336 10.20 5.13 -21.92
N ASP A 337 11.13 4.25 -22.29
CA ASP A 337 10.83 3.01 -23.01
C ASP A 337 9.87 2.10 -22.20
N THR A 338 10.05 2.06 -20.86
CA THR A 338 9.14 1.35 -19.93
C THR A 338 7.73 1.96 -19.94
N LEU A 339 7.61 3.30 -19.84
CA LEU A 339 6.32 3.98 -19.80
C LEU A 339 5.56 3.93 -21.14
N VAL A 340 6.27 3.89 -22.27
CA VAL A 340 5.67 3.63 -23.59
C VAL A 340 5.08 2.21 -23.65
N LYS A 341 5.83 1.19 -23.20
CA LYS A 341 5.35 -0.20 -23.09
C LYS A 341 4.12 -0.33 -22.17
N VAL A 342 4.10 0.40 -21.04
CA VAL A 342 2.90 0.49 -20.17
C VAL A 342 1.71 1.11 -20.90
N LYS A 343 1.91 2.19 -21.67
CA LYS A 343 0.83 2.86 -22.41
C LYS A 343 0.18 1.94 -23.45
N GLU A 344 1.00 1.17 -24.17
CA GLU A 344 0.51 0.17 -25.13
C GLU A 344 -0.25 -0.95 -24.43
N LEU A 345 0.30 -1.50 -23.35
CA LEU A 345 -0.31 -2.60 -22.58
C LEU A 345 -1.69 -2.22 -22.00
N LEU A 346 -1.82 -1.03 -21.43
CA LEU A 346 -3.07 -0.53 -20.82
C LEU A 346 -4.25 -0.37 -21.79
N SER A 347 -4.01 -0.45 -23.11
CA SER A 347 -5.11 -0.53 -24.09
C SER A 347 -5.93 -1.82 -23.94
N THR A 348 -5.33 -2.93 -23.49
CA THR A 348 -5.95 -4.26 -23.49
C THR A 348 -5.80 -5.03 -22.17
N LYS A 349 -4.72 -4.81 -21.40
CA LYS A 349 -4.37 -5.60 -20.21
C LYS A 349 -3.94 -4.72 -19.03
N PHE A 350 -3.76 -5.32 -17.87
CA PHE A 350 -3.24 -4.64 -16.68
C PHE A 350 -1.71 -4.67 -16.65
N VAL A 351 -1.08 -3.70 -15.96
CA VAL A 351 0.38 -3.66 -15.78
C VAL A 351 0.92 -4.95 -15.18
N ARG A 352 0.21 -5.58 -14.23
CA ARG A 352 0.63 -6.83 -13.59
C ARG A 352 0.64 -8.08 -14.51
N HIS A 353 0.02 -8.02 -15.69
CA HIS A 353 -0.09 -9.17 -16.60
C HIS A 353 1.11 -9.37 -17.51
N ASN A 354 2.02 -8.40 -17.54
CA ASN A 354 3.21 -8.44 -18.36
C ASN A 354 4.44 -8.81 -17.51
N GLU A 355 5.39 -9.52 -18.11
CA GLU A 355 6.69 -9.79 -17.48
C GLU A 355 7.60 -8.56 -17.56
N TRP A 356 8.13 -8.16 -16.40
CA TRP A 356 8.99 -6.98 -16.24
C TRP A 356 10.33 -7.41 -15.65
N ASN A 357 11.42 -6.83 -16.15
CA ASN A 357 12.74 -7.02 -15.53
C ASN A 357 12.89 -6.15 -14.27
N GLU A 358 13.88 -6.47 -13.43
CA GLU A 358 14.15 -5.78 -12.16
C GLU A 358 14.15 -4.24 -12.28
N LYS A 359 14.80 -3.69 -13.32
CA LYS A 359 14.90 -2.23 -13.52
C LYS A 359 13.58 -1.61 -13.99
N GLU A 360 12.79 -2.33 -14.78
CA GLU A 360 11.42 -1.92 -15.10
C GLU A 360 10.57 -1.89 -13.82
N ILE A 361 10.67 -2.90 -12.95
CA ILE A 361 9.93 -2.95 -11.67
C ILE A 361 10.32 -1.78 -10.75
N GLU A 362 11.60 -1.43 -10.63
CA GLU A 362 12.06 -0.23 -9.90
C GLU A 362 11.50 1.09 -10.47
N ILE A 363 11.15 1.14 -11.76
CA ILE A 363 10.48 2.29 -12.38
C ILE A 363 8.98 2.25 -12.05
N LEU A 364 8.31 1.13 -12.27
CA LEU A 364 6.87 0.96 -12.02
C LEU A 364 6.48 1.21 -10.55
N ASN A 365 7.32 0.77 -9.61
CA ASN A 365 7.10 0.96 -8.17
C ASN A 365 7.15 2.44 -7.73
N LYS A 366 7.66 3.36 -8.56
CA LYS A 366 7.59 4.82 -8.32
C LYS A 366 6.24 5.42 -8.73
N HIS A 367 5.53 4.75 -9.63
CA HIS A 367 4.24 5.20 -10.17
C HIS A 367 3.04 4.61 -9.42
N LEU A 368 3.16 3.40 -8.88
CA LEU A 368 2.12 2.72 -8.09
C LEU A 368 0.75 2.61 -8.81
N PHE A 369 0.80 2.33 -10.12
CA PHE A 369 -0.38 2.12 -10.99
C PHE A 369 -1.45 1.24 -10.35
N LEU A 370 -2.73 1.57 -10.57
CA LEU A 370 -3.86 0.84 -10.01
C LEU A 370 -3.91 -0.60 -10.53
N THR A 371 -3.62 -0.78 -11.81
CA THR A 371 -3.57 -2.09 -12.49
C THR A 371 -2.30 -2.90 -12.20
N ALA A 372 -1.32 -2.34 -11.49
CA ALA A 372 -0.18 -3.11 -10.97
C ALA A 372 -0.51 -3.86 -9.67
N LYS A 373 -1.55 -3.41 -8.93
CA LYS A 373 -1.96 -3.99 -7.65
C LYS A 373 -2.52 -5.42 -7.85
N PRO A 374 -2.23 -6.40 -7.00
CA PRO A 374 -2.90 -7.71 -7.05
C PRO A 374 -4.39 -7.61 -6.65
N ILE A 375 -5.22 -8.50 -7.20
CA ILE A 375 -6.66 -8.61 -6.89
C ILE A 375 -6.98 -10.04 -6.45
N VAL A 376 -7.83 -10.16 -5.43
CA VAL A 376 -8.51 -11.39 -5.04
C VAL A 376 -10.00 -11.20 -5.31
N TYR A 377 -10.60 -12.03 -6.16
CA TYR A 377 -12.00 -11.93 -6.53
C TYR A 377 -12.88 -12.66 -5.52
N LEU A 378 -13.77 -11.91 -4.87
CA LEU A 378 -14.73 -12.43 -3.88
C LEU A 378 -16.12 -12.47 -4.51
N VAL A 379 -16.57 -13.67 -4.88
CA VAL A 379 -17.90 -13.85 -5.49
C VAL A 379 -18.92 -14.02 -4.37
N ASN A 380 -19.73 -12.99 -4.16
CA ASN A 380 -20.75 -12.97 -3.12
C ASN A 380 -22.02 -13.67 -3.62
N LEU A 381 -22.40 -14.75 -2.94
CA LEU A 381 -23.52 -15.65 -3.26
C LEU A 381 -24.65 -15.51 -2.23
N SER A 382 -25.83 -16.03 -2.57
CA SER A 382 -26.86 -16.31 -1.58
C SER A 382 -26.39 -17.41 -0.61
N GLU A 383 -26.95 -17.43 0.61
CA GLU A 383 -26.70 -18.51 1.57
C GLU A 383 -27.01 -19.88 0.95
N THR A 384 -28.10 -19.96 0.17
CA THR A 384 -28.55 -21.19 -0.50
C THR A 384 -27.59 -21.70 -1.58
N ASP A 385 -27.03 -20.82 -2.41
CA ASP A 385 -26.09 -21.22 -3.47
C ASP A 385 -24.69 -21.54 -2.91
N TYR A 386 -24.29 -20.84 -1.83
CA TYR A 386 -23.05 -21.11 -1.11
C TYR A 386 -23.07 -22.50 -0.44
N ILE A 387 -24.14 -22.82 0.30
CA ILE A 387 -24.33 -24.15 0.91
C ILE A 387 -24.38 -25.25 -0.17
N LYS A 388 -25.12 -25.03 -1.26
CA LYS A 388 -25.22 -25.99 -2.38
C LYS A 388 -23.96 -26.07 -3.25
N LYS A 389 -22.97 -25.18 -3.05
CA LYS A 389 -21.74 -25.05 -3.85
C LYS A 389 -22.01 -24.95 -5.36
N LYS A 390 -23.14 -24.33 -5.74
CA LYS A 390 -23.62 -24.26 -7.13
C LYS A 390 -24.32 -22.93 -7.38
N ASN A 391 -23.88 -22.21 -8.41
CA ASN A 391 -24.43 -20.92 -8.82
C ASN A 391 -24.25 -20.73 -10.35
N LYS A 392 -25.16 -20.01 -11.00
CA LYS A 392 -25.19 -19.81 -12.46
C LYS A 392 -24.07 -18.90 -13.00
N TRP A 393 -23.50 -18.03 -12.16
CA TRP A 393 -22.47 -17.07 -12.54
C TRP A 393 -21.05 -17.57 -12.31
N LEU A 394 -20.80 -18.43 -11.30
CA LEU A 394 -19.46 -18.92 -10.97
C LEU A 394 -18.65 -19.44 -12.18
N PRO A 395 -19.19 -20.29 -13.09
CA PRO A 395 -18.41 -20.76 -14.24
C PRO A 395 -18.08 -19.64 -15.22
N LYS A 396 -19.00 -18.69 -15.44
CA LYS A 396 -18.80 -17.53 -16.32
C LYS A 396 -17.73 -16.60 -15.77
N ILE A 397 -17.81 -16.28 -14.47
CA ILE A 397 -16.83 -15.43 -13.78
C ILE A 397 -15.45 -16.07 -13.83
N LYS A 398 -15.35 -17.40 -13.60
CA LYS A 398 -14.07 -18.11 -13.67
C LYS A 398 -13.48 -18.07 -15.09
N ALA A 399 -14.28 -18.33 -16.12
CA ALA A 399 -13.82 -18.23 -17.51
C ALA A 399 -13.38 -16.80 -17.90
N TRP A 400 -14.07 -15.77 -17.40
CA TRP A 400 -13.67 -14.37 -17.60
C TRP A 400 -12.34 -14.06 -16.91
N ILE A 401 -12.14 -14.49 -15.66
CA ILE A 401 -10.86 -14.33 -14.94
C ILE A 401 -9.74 -15.07 -15.66
N ASP A 402 -9.94 -16.33 -16.07
CA ASP A 402 -8.90 -17.10 -16.75
C ASP A 402 -8.47 -16.48 -18.10
N SER A 403 -9.36 -15.70 -18.73
CA SER A 403 -9.10 -14.99 -19.99
C SER A 403 -8.47 -13.60 -19.78
N ASN A 404 -8.90 -12.85 -18.76
CA ASN A 404 -8.56 -11.44 -18.56
C ASN A 404 -7.56 -11.19 -17.42
N ASP A 405 -7.43 -12.13 -16.49
CA ASP A 405 -6.49 -12.10 -15.36
C ASP A 405 -5.93 -13.51 -15.04
N PRO A 406 -5.01 -14.04 -15.87
CA PRO A 406 -4.45 -15.36 -15.67
C PRO A 406 -3.79 -15.48 -14.29
N GLY A 407 -4.21 -16.49 -13.51
CA GLY A 407 -3.76 -16.69 -12.13
C GLY A 407 -4.58 -15.93 -11.07
N GLY A 408 -5.59 -15.15 -11.45
CA GLY A 408 -6.49 -14.45 -10.55
C GLY A 408 -7.19 -15.41 -9.57
N VAL A 409 -7.06 -15.13 -8.27
CA VAL A 409 -7.62 -15.99 -7.22
C VAL A 409 -9.10 -15.67 -7.04
N LEU A 410 -9.97 -16.66 -7.26
CA LEU A 410 -11.41 -16.58 -7.02
C LEU A 410 -11.77 -17.32 -5.72
N ILE A 411 -12.55 -16.67 -4.86
CA ILE A 411 -13.13 -17.25 -3.65
C ILE A 411 -14.65 -17.01 -3.68
N PRO A 412 -15.49 -18.06 -3.74
CA PRO A 412 -16.91 -17.93 -3.47
C PRO A 412 -17.14 -17.78 -1.95
N PHE A 413 -18.02 -16.88 -1.56
CA PHE A 413 -18.46 -16.71 -0.17
C PHE A 413 -19.92 -16.22 -0.15
N SER A 414 -20.55 -16.14 1.02
CA SER A 414 -21.84 -15.46 1.16
C SER A 414 -21.83 -14.54 2.37
N GLY A 415 -21.90 -13.23 2.15
CA GLY A 415 -21.92 -12.25 3.23
C GLY A 415 -23.09 -12.43 4.21
N ALA A 416 -24.22 -13.00 3.75
CA ALA A 416 -25.36 -13.34 4.59
C ALA A 416 -25.08 -14.54 5.50
N PHE A 417 -24.46 -15.61 4.97
CA PHE A 417 -24.03 -16.77 5.75
C PHE A 417 -23.00 -16.38 6.81
N GLU A 418 -21.99 -15.59 6.45
CA GLU A 418 -20.95 -15.17 7.40
C GLU A 418 -21.51 -14.26 8.50
N LEU A 419 -22.39 -13.31 8.17
CA LEU A 419 -23.04 -12.44 9.16
C LEU A 419 -23.86 -13.25 10.16
N LYS A 420 -24.65 -14.21 9.66
CA LYS A 420 -25.44 -15.14 10.48
C LYS A 420 -24.55 -16.00 11.38
N ALA A 421 -23.43 -16.50 10.86
CA ALA A 421 -22.47 -17.29 11.64
C ALA A 421 -21.73 -16.47 12.71
N ILE A 422 -21.51 -15.16 12.49
CA ILE A 422 -20.83 -14.28 13.46
C ILE A 422 -21.74 -13.77 14.57
N GLU A 423 -23.06 -13.82 14.36
CA GLU A 423 -24.09 -13.43 15.35
C GLU A 423 -24.58 -14.61 16.20
N MET A 424 -24.08 -15.83 15.93
CA MET A 424 -24.32 -17.04 16.73
C MET A 424 -23.27 -17.22 17.83
N ASP A 425 -23.70 -17.78 18.97
CA ASP A 425 -22.79 -18.27 20.00
C ASP A 425 -21.85 -19.37 19.44
N PRO A 426 -20.61 -19.53 19.96
CA PRO A 426 -19.62 -20.46 19.40
C PRO A 426 -20.11 -21.90 19.21
N THR A 427 -20.88 -22.42 20.16
CA THR A 427 -21.46 -23.78 20.10
C THR A 427 -22.55 -23.89 19.02
N ALA A 428 -23.49 -22.94 18.98
CA ALA A 428 -24.54 -22.88 17.95
C ALA A 428 -23.96 -22.71 16.55
N ARG A 429 -22.85 -21.97 16.42
CA ARG A 429 -22.10 -21.79 15.18
C ARG A 429 -21.43 -23.09 14.71
N GLU A 430 -20.83 -23.87 15.61
CA GLU A 430 -20.28 -25.19 15.29
C GLU A 430 -21.38 -26.17 14.84
N GLU A 431 -22.53 -26.19 15.53
CA GLU A 431 -23.70 -26.96 15.11
C GLU A 431 -24.23 -26.53 13.74
N PHE A 432 -24.28 -25.22 13.47
CA PHE A 432 -24.70 -24.67 12.18
C PHE A 432 -23.75 -25.07 11.03
N PHE A 433 -22.43 -25.05 11.25
CA PHE A 433 -21.46 -25.55 10.28
C PHE A 433 -21.59 -27.07 10.06
N ALA A 434 -21.81 -27.85 11.12
CA ALA A 434 -22.04 -29.29 11.02
C ALA A 434 -23.33 -29.64 10.24
N GLN A 435 -24.42 -28.90 10.48
CA GLN A 435 -25.71 -29.09 9.79
C GLN A 435 -25.66 -28.67 8.32
N THR A 436 -24.98 -27.56 7.99
CA THR A 436 -24.88 -27.06 6.61
C THR A 436 -23.79 -27.73 5.79
N GLY A 437 -22.81 -28.39 6.43
CA GLY A 437 -21.66 -29.01 5.75
C GLY A 437 -20.71 -27.99 5.11
N VAL A 438 -20.74 -26.74 5.58
CA VAL A 438 -19.95 -25.62 5.06
C VAL A 438 -19.44 -24.76 6.22
N ASN A 439 -18.16 -24.41 6.17
CA ASN A 439 -17.50 -23.54 7.14
C ASN A 439 -17.42 -22.09 6.62
N SER A 440 -17.06 -21.16 7.51
CA SER A 440 -16.68 -19.79 7.12
C SER A 440 -15.55 -19.77 6.08
N ALA A 441 -15.66 -18.87 5.11
CA ALA A 441 -14.62 -18.54 4.14
C ALA A 441 -13.69 -17.40 4.61
N LEU A 442 -14.01 -16.71 5.72
CA LEU A 442 -13.31 -15.48 6.14
C LEU A 442 -11.81 -15.70 6.36
N ASP A 443 -11.42 -16.73 7.13
CA ASP A 443 -10.02 -17.07 7.35
C ASP A 443 -9.26 -17.27 6.03
N LYS A 444 -9.86 -18.03 5.09
CA LYS A 444 -9.29 -18.24 3.75
C LYS A 444 -9.15 -16.92 2.98
N ILE A 445 -10.14 -16.02 3.07
CA ILE A 445 -10.11 -14.70 2.43
C ILE A 445 -8.99 -13.83 3.02
N ILE A 446 -8.88 -13.76 4.34
CA ILE A 446 -7.86 -13.00 5.08
C ILE A 446 -6.46 -13.50 4.72
N LYS A 447 -6.21 -14.82 4.84
CA LYS A 447 -4.93 -15.46 4.48
C LYS A 447 -4.58 -15.27 3.00
N THR A 448 -5.56 -15.29 2.10
CA THR A 448 -5.33 -15.04 0.68
C THR A 448 -4.98 -13.57 0.41
N GLY A 449 -5.67 -12.62 1.05
CA GLY A 449 -5.34 -11.19 0.95
C GLY A 449 -3.94 -10.86 1.49
N TYR A 450 -3.57 -11.45 2.63
CA TYR A 450 -2.23 -11.28 3.20
C TYR A 450 -1.12 -11.81 2.26
N LYS A 451 -1.34 -12.99 1.65
CA LYS A 451 -0.44 -13.53 0.62
C LYS A 451 -0.43 -12.69 -0.66
N ALA A 452 -1.56 -12.11 -1.07
CA ALA A 452 -1.63 -11.21 -2.22
C ALA A 452 -0.79 -9.93 -2.00
N LEU A 453 -0.73 -9.41 -0.77
CA LEU A 453 0.19 -8.33 -0.37
C LEU A 453 1.68 -8.73 -0.34
N CYS A 454 2.01 -9.99 -0.68
CA CYS A 454 3.35 -10.57 -0.53
C CYS A 454 3.90 -10.42 0.89
N LEU A 455 3.03 -10.53 1.90
CA LEU A 455 3.40 -10.53 3.31
C LEU A 455 3.54 -11.97 3.84
N GLU A 456 4.51 -12.13 4.73
CA GLU A 456 4.86 -13.33 5.48
C GLU A 456 5.17 -12.89 6.93
N TYR A 457 5.22 -13.79 7.90
CA TYR A 457 5.63 -13.42 9.27
C TYR A 457 6.52 -14.46 9.93
N PHE A 458 7.41 -13.96 10.79
CA PHE A 458 8.19 -14.77 11.72
C PHE A 458 7.69 -14.55 13.14
N PHE A 459 7.98 -15.49 14.03
CA PHE A 459 7.59 -15.44 15.44
C PHE A 459 8.77 -15.08 16.34
N THR A 460 8.50 -14.29 17.38
CA THR A 460 9.27 -14.29 18.62
C THR A 460 8.43 -14.98 19.69
N ALA A 461 8.98 -15.96 20.40
CA ALA A 461 8.25 -16.74 21.39
C ALA A 461 9.04 -16.86 22.70
N GLY A 462 8.37 -16.63 23.83
CA GLY A 462 8.91 -16.71 25.17
C GLY A 462 7.82 -16.54 26.22
N LYS A 463 8.20 -16.53 27.51
CA LYS A 463 7.25 -16.37 28.63
C LYS A 463 6.67 -14.96 28.74
N ASP A 464 7.36 -13.95 28.24
CA ASP A 464 6.90 -12.57 28.30
C ASP A 464 5.93 -12.26 27.14
N GLU A 465 6.30 -12.63 25.91
CA GLU A 465 5.51 -12.38 24.70
C GLU A 465 5.63 -13.54 23.69
N VAL A 466 4.51 -13.91 23.07
CA VAL A 466 4.48 -14.59 21.77
C VAL A 466 3.89 -13.63 20.74
N ARG A 467 4.64 -13.36 19.67
CA ARG A 467 4.27 -12.36 18.67
C ARG A 467 4.65 -12.77 17.25
N ALA A 468 3.73 -12.52 16.33
CA ALA A 468 3.98 -12.59 14.89
C ALA A 468 4.42 -11.21 14.35
N TRP A 469 5.52 -11.20 13.59
CA TRP A 469 6.11 -9.99 13.02
C TRP A 469 5.97 -9.99 11.50
N THR A 470 5.02 -9.21 11.00
CA THR A 470 4.82 -8.99 9.56
C THR A 470 6.09 -8.48 8.87
N ILE A 471 6.52 -9.20 7.84
CA ILE A 471 7.58 -8.85 6.90
C ILE A 471 7.06 -8.99 5.45
N GLN A 472 7.75 -8.37 4.49
CA GLN A 472 7.52 -8.72 3.08
C GLN A 472 8.31 -9.97 2.73
N LYS A 473 7.76 -10.79 1.83
CA LYS A 473 8.46 -11.93 1.27
C LYS A 473 9.84 -11.53 0.73
N GLY A 474 10.86 -12.35 1.03
CA GLY A 474 12.23 -12.03 0.64
C GLY A 474 12.97 -11.04 1.57
N THR A 475 12.37 -10.62 2.69
CA THR A 475 13.07 -9.79 3.70
C THR A 475 14.25 -10.55 4.31
N LYS A 476 15.42 -9.92 4.38
CA LYS A 476 16.62 -10.53 4.99
C LYS A 476 16.62 -10.41 6.52
N ALA A 477 17.30 -11.32 7.19
CA ALA A 477 17.37 -11.38 8.66
C ALA A 477 17.67 -10.04 9.36
N PRO A 478 18.60 -9.18 8.89
CA PRO A 478 18.83 -7.88 9.53
C PRO A 478 17.63 -6.92 9.41
N GLN A 479 16.96 -6.91 8.26
CA GLN A 479 15.79 -6.08 7.99
C GLN A 479 14.57 -6.56 8.78
N ALA A 480 14.42 -7.88 8.96
CA ALA A 480 13.43 -8.49 9.83
C ALA A 480 13.66 -8.10 11.30
N ALA A 481 14.93 -8.15 11.76
CA ALA A 481 15.31 -7.68 13.10
C ALA A 481 14.99 -6.19 13.31
N GLY A 482 15.19 -5.36 12.27
CA GLY A 482 14.84 -3.94 12.24
C GLY A 482 13.35 -3.64 12.48
N ARG A 483 12.45 -4.61 12.22
CA ARG A 483 11.01 -4.49 12.54
C ARG A 483 10.73 -4.54 14.04
N ILE A 484 11.57 -5.23 14.81
CA ILE A 484 11.51 -5.24 16.28
C ILE A 484 12.08 -3.93 16.82
N HIS A 485 13.32 -3.61 16.44
CA HIS A 485 13.96 -2.35 16.80
C HIS A 485 15.07 -1.97 15.81
N THR A 486 15.21 -0.69 15.49
CA THR A 486 16.21 -0.23 14.49
C THR A 486 17.66 -0.54 14.88
N ASP A 487 17.95 -0.70 16.17
CA ASP A 487 19.30 -1.07 16.62
C ASP A 487 19.62 -2.57 16.44
N PHE A 488 18.60 -3.44 16.32
CA PHE A 488 18.84 -4.84 16.00
C PHE A 488 19.34 -5.00 14.56
N GLU A 489 18.85 -4.17 13.62
CA GLU A 489 19.34 -4.13 12.24
C GLU A 489 20.76 -3.55 12.16
N LYS A 490 21.02 -2.38 12.76
CA LYS A 490 22.35 -1.75 12.79
C LYS A 490 23.39 -2.65 13.46
N GLY A 491 23.03 -3.21 14.62
CA GLY A 491 23.88 -4.04 15.45
C GLY A 491 23.87 -5.53 15.08
N PHE A 492 23.21 -5.94 13.99
CA PHE A 492 22.97 -7.34 13.66
C PHE A 492 24.26 -8.17 13.63
N ILE A 493 24.30 -9.23 14.46
CA ILE A 493 25.35 -10.25 14.46
C ILE A 493 24.84 -11.47 13.71
N MET A 494 23.76 -12.09 14.20
CA MET A 494 23.15 -13.29 13.64
C MET A 494 21.69 -13.45 14.10
N ALA A 495 20.93 -14.25 13.37
CA ALA A 495 19.63 -14.75 13.78
C ALA A 495 19.75 -16.22 14.19
N GLU A 496 19.31 -16.58 15.39
CA GLU A 496 19.08 -17.97 15.78
C GLU A 496 17.67 -18.34 15.33
N VAL A 497 17.54 -19.34 14.45
CA VAL A 497 16.31 -19.67 13.74
C VAL A 497 15.96 -21.14 13.92
N MET A 498 14.70 -21.42 14.24
CA MET A 498 14.08 -22.75 14.21
C MET A 498 12.71 -22.67 13.53
N LYS A 499 12.27 -23.74 12.86
CA LYS A 499 10.92 -23.78 12.26
C LYS A 499 9.90 -24.11 13.35
N VAL A 500 8.70 -23.50 13.31
CA VAL A 500 7.63 -23.88 14.25
C VAL A 500 7.31 -25.37 14.16
N ALA A 501 7.31 -25.97 12.95
CA ALA A 501 7.06 -27.41 12.78
C ALA A 501 8.06 -28.30 13.55
N ASP A 502 9.34 -27.92 13.58
CA ASP A 502 10.37 -28.66 14.34
C ASP A 502 10.18 -28.52 15.85
N LEU A 503 9.73 -27.35 16.31
CA LEU A 503 9.41 -27.08 17.71
C LEU A 503 8.13 -27.80 18.15
N MET A 504 7.13 -27.91 17.27
CA MET A 504 5.90 -28.70 17.48
C MET A 504 6.19 -30.20 17.58
N GLU A 505 7.10 -30.72 16.75
CA GLU A 505 7.53 -32.13 16.78
C GLU A 505 8.33 -32.46 18.05
N LEU A 506 9.28 -31.60 18.43
CA LEU A 506 10.26 -31.89 19.48
C LEU A 506 9.90 -31.33 20.86
N LEU A 507 8.82 -30.55 20.96
CA LEU A 507 8.21 -29.99 22.18
C LEU A 507 9.11 -29.15 23.10
N ASN A 508 10.38 -28.92 22.76
CA ASN A 508 11.30 -28.12 23.56
C ASN A 508 12.47 -27.61 22.71
N GLU A 509 12.83 -26.34 22.85
CA GLU A 509 13.97 -25.72 22.17
C GLU A 509 15.30 -26.47 22.39
N ASN A 510 15.50 -27.06 23.57
CA ASN A 510 16.69 -27.89 23.86
C ASN A 510 16.72 -29.17 23.01
N ALA A 511 15.57 -29.78 22.72
CA ALA A 511 15.47 -30.95 21.84
C ALA A 511 15.70 -30.53 20.37
N VAL A 512 15.17 -29.38 19.94
CA VAL A 512 15.45 -28.79 18.61
C VAL A 512 16.95 -28.51 18.42
N LYS A 513 17.63 -28.02 19.46
CA LYS A 513 19.10 -27.84 19.48
C LYS A 513 19.85 -29.17 19.41
N ALA A 514 19.47 -30.16 20.24
CA ALA A 514 20.09 -31.48 20.23
C ALA A 514 19.92 -32.22 18.90
N ALA A 515 18.79 -32.02 18.21
CA ALA A 515 18.51 -32.56 16.88
C ALA A 515 19.23 -31.79 15.73
N GLY A 516 20.04 -30.77 16.02
CA GLY A 516 20.72 -29.95 15.02
C GLY A 516 19.80 -29.09 14.16
N LYS A 517 18.53 -28.94 14.54
CA LYS A 517 17.52 -28.16 13.78
C LYS A 517 17.52 -26.67 14.13
N TYR A 518 18.21 -26.27 15.21
CA TYR A 518 18.41 -24.87 15.62
C TYR A 518 19.58 -24.25 14.86
N ARG A 519 19.33 -23.31 13.94
CA ARG A 519 20.32 -22.80 12.97
C ARG A 519 20.78 -21.39 13.32
N GLN A 520 22.08 -21.13 13.22
CA GLN A 520 22.62 -19.76 13.27
C GLN A 520 22.73 -19.21 11.84
N GLN A 521 22.02 -18.11 11.58
CA GLN A 521 21.85 -17.52 10.26
C GLN A 521 22.50 -16.13 10.18
N GLY A 522 23.24 -15.91 9.08
CA GLY A 522 23.95 -14.66 8.80
C GLY A 522 23.10 -13.61 8.09
N ARG A 523 23.73 -12.47 7.75
CA ARG A 523 23.09 -11.30 7.13
C ARG A 523 22.37 -11.57 5.79
N ASN A 524 22.75 -12.62 5.09
CA ASN A 524 22.19 -13.00 3.79
C ASN A 524 21.02 -13.98 3.88
N TYR A 525 20.67 -14.50 5.07
CA TYR A 525 19.49 -15.35 5.23
C TYR A 525 18.24 -14.55 4.92
N VAL A 526 17.43 -15.08 4.01
CA VAL A 526 16.05 -14.64 3.77
C VAL A 526 15.19 -15.32 4.83
N VAL A 527 14.41 -14.53 5.57
CA VAL A 527 13.50 -15.07 6.57
C VAL A 527 12.35 -15.78 5.87
N GLU A 528 11.99 -16.96 6.36
CA GLU A 528 10.89 -17.77 5.84
C GLU A 528 9.65 -17.65 6.74
N ASP A 529 8.46 -17.81 6.15
CA ASP A 529 7.19 -17.77 6.88
C ASP A 529 7.13 -18.85 7.97
N GLY A 530 6.80 -18.43 9.20
CA GLY A 530 6.75 -19.30 10.37
C GLY A 530 8.11 -19.71 10.95
N ASP A 531 9.20 -19.00 10.62
CA ASP A 531 10.43 -19.04 11.41
C ASP A 531 10.18 -18.54 12.84
N VAL A 532 10.66 -19.24 13.87
CA VAL A 532 10.82 -18.68 15.22
C VAL A 532 12.25 -18.17 15.34
N ILE A 533 12.42 -16.89 15.67
CA ILE A 533 13.72 -16.21 15.61
C ILE A 533 14.10 -15.54 16.92
N PHE A 534 15.33 -15.78 17.36
CA PHE A 534 16.02 -15.00 18.38
C PHE A 534 17.20 -14.24 17.76
N PHE A 535 17.17 -12.91 17.77
CA PHE A 535 18.24 -12.10 17.18
C PHE A 535 19.37 -11.81 18.17
N LYS A 536 20.63 -12.04 17.76
CA LYS A 536 21.82 -11.53 18.45
C LYS A 536 22.25 -10.22 17.79
N PHE A 537 22.39 -9.17 18.59
CA PHE A 537 22.85 -7.86 18.14
C PHE A 537 23.82 -7.25 19.15
N ASN A 538 24.69 -6.35 18.68
CA ASN A 538 25.57 -5.57 19.55
C ASN A 538 24.85 -4.30 20.01
N ALA A 539 24.47 -4.24 21.30
CA ALA A 539 23.81 -3.09 21.90
C ALA A 539 24.60 -1.77 21.78
N GLY A 540 25.94 -1.83 21.65
CA GLY A 540 26.78 -0.65 21.47
C GLY A 540 26.72 -0.01 20.08
N ALA A 541 26.16 -0.69 19.07
CA ALA A 541 26.22 -0.24 17.67
C ALA A 541 25.22 0.88 17.31
N GLY A 542 24.10 0.99 18.05
CA GLY A 542 23.12 2.07 17.87
C GLY A 542 23.55 3.40 18.50
N LEU A 543 24.45 3.34 19.48
CA LEU A 543 25.01 4.50 20.18
C LEU A 543 26.08 5.17 19.32
N THR A 544 25.67 5.99 18.35
CA THR A 544 26.59 6.99 17.76
C THR A 544 27.15 7.83 18.89
N ALA A 545 28.44 7.68 19.17
CA ALA A 545 29.12 8.38 20.25
C ALA A 545 28.83 9.88 20.14
N GLY A 546 28.11 10.42 21.12
CA GLY A 546 27.91 11.86 21.23
C GLY A 546 29.29 12.52 21.20
N LYS A 547 29.50 13.43 20.24
CA LYS A 547 30.76 14.15 20.09
C LYS A 547 31.11 14.79 21.43
N LYS A 548 32.10 14.23 22.14
CA LYS A 548 32.76 14.94 23.24
C LYS A 548 33.38 16.21 22.63
N LYS A 549 32.81 17.34 23.01
CA LYS A 549 33.33 18.70 22.83
C LYS A 549 33.13 19.43 24.13
#